data_AF-A0A7W6SET4-F1
#
_entry.id   AF-A0A7W6SET4-F1
#
_cell.length_a   1.000
_cell.length_b   1.000
_cell.length_c   1.000
_cell.angle_alpha   90.00
_cell.angle_beta   90.00
_cell.angle_gamma   90.00
#
_symmetry.space_group_name_H-M   'P 1'
#
loop_
_entity.id
_entity.type
_entity.pdbx_description
1 polymer ?
#
loop_
_entity_poly.entity_id
_entity_poly.type
_entity_poly.pdbx_seq_one_letter_code
_entity_poly.pdbx_strand_id
1 'polypeptide(L)'
;MTAKPLIALAMGDPAGISPELTAKLVVEDGIRASCRVVVIGDRRIFDEGARVAGVKPNLAMMEQGADLRAAQGDALFVDLRHLAPQEVEPKTATLAGGKFALTNYRHALELGRDGRVDAVCFTPFNKQAMRLARAEYDDEIAFSAEVVGLKTPASEFNVLDRLWNARVTSHIPLKDVAANLSGERIHRALRLTDACMRNAGFARPRIAVAGLNPHAGDGGNFGREEIDVIAPVVAAGQADGIAAEGPFPADTVFLRAKGGAFDAVLTMYHDQGQIAMKLMGFDRGVTMLGGFPFPICTPAHGTAYDIAGQGIASIGASRAALLLAAEMAARRMRV
;
A
#
# COMPACT_ATOMS: atom_id res chain seq x y z
N MET A 1 1.04 -24.89 15.71
CA MET A 1 1.62 -23.87 14.79
C MET A 1 0.46 -23.20 14.08
N THR A 2 0.31 -21.89 14.17
CA THR A 2 -0.72 -21.17 13.39
C THR A 2 -0.38 -21.27 11.91
N ALA A 3 -1.37 -21.51 11.05
CA ALA A 3 -1.14 -21.54 9.60
C ALA A 3 -0.56 -20.20 9.12
N LYS A 4 0.40 -20.25 8.19
CA LYS A 4 0.93 -19.05 7.54
C LYS A 4 -0.20 -18.36 6.76
N PRO A 5 -0.32 -17.02 6.82
CA PRO A 5 -1.28 -16.29 5.99
C PRO A 5 -0.98 -16.52 4.50
N LEU A 6 -2.02 -16.62 3.69
CA LEU A 6 -1.94 -16.70 2.24
C LEU A 6 -2.15 -15.32 1.63
N ILE A 7 -1.19 -14.83 0.85
CA ILE A 7 -1.20 -13.50 0.25
C ILE A 7 -1.28 -13.61 -1.26
N ALA A 8 -2.27 -12.96 -1.88
CA ALA A 8 -2.27 -12.79 -3.33
C ALA A 8 -1.28 -11.71 -3.75
N LEU A 9 -0.34 -12.04 -4.63
CA LEU A 9 0.61 -11.09 -5.22
C LEU A 9 0.25 -10.87 -6.69
N ALA A 10 -0.41 -9.76 -6.98
CA ALA A 10 -0.70 -9.36 -8.36
C ALA A 10 0.58 -8.85 -9.04
N MET A 11 0.93 -9.46 -10.17
CA MET A 11 1.99 -8.95 -11.03
C MET A 11 1.47 -7.68 -11.73
N GLY A 12 2.19 -6.58 -11.55
CA GLY A 12 1.90 -5.29 -12.13
C GLY A 12 2.36 -5.13 -13.56
N ASP A 13 2.94 -3.97 -13.89
CA ASP A 13 3.24 -3.62 -15.29
C ASP A 13 4.27 -4.58 -15.92
N PRO A 14 3.91 -5.33 -16.97
CA PRO A 14 4.78 -6.34 -17.56
C PRO A 14 5.96 -5.73 -18.31
N ALA A 15 5.90 -4.45 -18.69
CA ALA A 15 6.98 -3.73 -19.38
C ALA A 15 8.02 -3.12 -18.41
N GLY A 16 7.75 -3.15 -17.11
CA GLY A 16 8.63 -2.62 -16.06
C GLY A 16 9.38 -3.69 -15.27
N ILE A 17 9.82 -3.34 -14.06
CA ILE A 17 10.52 -4.26 -13.15
C ILE A 17 9.60 -5.28 -12.46
N SER A 18 8.29 -5.20 -12.64
CA SER A 18 7.32 -6.04 -11.91
C SER A 18 7.59 -7.55 -12.07
N PRO A 19 7.88 -8.10 -13.27
CA PRO A 19 8.19 -9.52 -13.41
C PRO A 19 9.45 -9.96 -12.65
N GLU A 20 10.56 -9.22 -12.77
CA GLU A 20 11.80 -9.55 -12.06
C GLU A 20 11.67 -9.39 -10.54
N LEU A 21 10.92 -8.38 -10.08
CA LEU A 21 10.61 -8.20 -8.66
C LEU A 21 9.78 -9.37 -8.13
N THR A 22 8.70 -9.73 -8.83
CA THR A 22 7.81 -10.83 -8.42
C THR A 22 8.60 -12.13 -8.27
N ALA A 23 9.47 -12.44 -9.24
CA ALA A 23 10.33 -13.62 -9.19
C ALA A 23 11.31 -13.60 -8.00
N LYS A 24 11.94 -12.46 -7.69
CA LYS A 24 12.84 -12.33 -6.53
C LYS A 24 12.10 -12.47 -5.20
N LEU A 25 10.88 -11.93 -5.09
CA LEU A 25 10.09 -11.95 -3.86
C LEU A 25 9.67 -13.36 -3.46
N VAL A 26 9.25 -14.19 -4.42
CA VAL A 26 8.75 -15.55 -4.13
C VAL A 26 9.84 -16.52 -3.69
N VAL A 27 11.11 -16.24 -3.97
CA VAL A 27 12.25 -17.05 -3.52
C VAL A 27 12.90 -16.54 -2.24
N GLU A 28 12.51 -15.36 -1.75
CA GLU A 28 13.13 -14.76 -0.56
C GLU A 28 12.73 -15.51 0.71
N ASP A 29 13.72 -15.91 1.50
CA ASP A 29 13.51 -16.77 2.65
C ASP A 29 12.66 -16.12 3.76
N GLY A 30 12.81 -14.80 3.96
CA GLY A 30 11.98 -14.05 4.91
C GLY A 30 10.50 -14.04 4.55
N ILE A 31 10.15 -13.84 3.27
CA ILE A 31 8.79 -13.96 2.75
C ILE A 31 8.29 -15.38 2.95
N ARG A 32 9.04 -16.39 2.50
CA ARG A 32 8.64 -17.81 2.60
C ARG A 32 8.45 -18.26 4.06
N ALA A 33 9.23 -17.72 5.00
CA ALA A 33 9.07 -17.99 6.41
C ALA A 33 7.80 -17.35 6.99
N SER A 34 7.41 -16.17 6.49
CA SER A 34 6.35 -15.34 7.07
C SER A 34 4.96 -15.61 6.48
N CYS A 35 4.86 -15.98 5.21
CA CYS A 35 3.59 -16.18 4.52
C CYS A 35 3.69 -17.22 3.39
N ARG A 36 2.52 -17.64 2.90
CA ARG A 36 2.37 -18.29 1.60
C ARG A 36 1.99 -17.24 0.58
N VAL A 37 2.50 -17.35 -0.64
CA VAL A 37 2.21 -16.40 -1.73
C VAL A 37 1.50 -17.11 -2.87
N VAL A 38 0.43 -16.52 -3.39
CA VAL A 38 -0.16 -16.90 -4.68
C VAL A 38 0.06 -15.77 -5.68
N VAL A 39 0.92 -16.01 -6.66
CA VAL A 39 1.18 -15.04 -7.73
C VAL A 39 0.05 -15.10 -8.74
N ILE A 40 -0.45 -13.92 -9.13
CA ILE A 40 -1.49 -13.76 -10.15
C ILE A 40 -0.88 -13.06 -11.36
N GLY A 41 -0.90 -13.73 -12.53
CA GLY A 41 -0.33 -13.18 -13.75
C GLY A 41 -0.38 -14.15 -14.94
N ASP A 42 0.45 -13.89 -15.95
CA ASP A 42 0.72 -14.84 -17.04
C ASP A 42 2.06 -15.52 -16.77
N ARG A 43 2.08 -16.86 -16.83
CA ARG A 43 3.26 -17.65 -16.49
C ARG A 43 4.47 -17.32 -17.38
N ARG A 44 4.25 -17.02 -18.66
CA ARG A 44 5.33 -16.75 -19.62
C ARG A 44 6.02 -15.42 -19.32
N ILE A 45 5.25 -14.42 -18.88
CA ILE A 45 5.79 -13.13 -18.44
C ILE A 45 6.60 -13.29 -17.14
N PHE A 46 6.09 -14.09 -16.21
CA PHE A 46 6.79 -14.39 -14.97
C PHE A 46 8.12 -15.11 -15.21
N ASP A 47 8.13 -16.12 -16.08
CA ASP A 47 9.34 -16.90 -16.38
C ASP A 47 10.43 -16.02 -17.01
N GLU A 48 10.07 -15.05 -17.86
CA GLU A 48 11.01 -14.06 -18.39
C GLU A 48 11.58 -13.16 -17.27
N GLY A 49 10.71 -12.73 -16.35
CA GLY A 49 11.15 -12.01 -15.13
C GLY A 49 12.12 -12.82 -14.27
N ALA A 50 11.86 -14.12 -14.07
CA ALA A 50 12.73 -15.01 -13.33
C ALA A 50 14.09 -15.21 -14.02
N ARG A 51 14.09 -15.30 -15.36
CA ARG A 51 15.31 -15.35 -16.18
C ARG A 51 16.15 -14.09 -16.00
N VAL A 52 15.53 -12.91 -16.10
CA VAL A 52 16.19 -11.61 -15.88
C VAL A 52 16.74 -11.49 -14.46
N ALA A 53 15.98 -11.93 -13.46
CA ALA A 53 16.39 -11.91 -12.06
C ALA A 53 17.47 -12.96 -11.71
N GLY A 54 17.75 -13.93 -12.59
CA GLY A 54 18.70 -15.00 -12.33
C GLY A 54 18.25 -16.01 -11.26
N VAL A 55 16.94 -16.16 -11.05
CA VAL A 55 16.37 -17.04 -10.02
C VAL A 55 15.52 -18.16 -10.64
N LYS A 56 15.30 -19.24 -9.89
CA LYS A 56 14.46 -20.39 -10.30
C LYS A 56 13.37 -20.68 -9.27
N PRO A 57 12.27 -19.92 -9.26
CA PRO A 57 11.18 -20.10 -8.31
C PRO A 57 10.48 -21.44 -8.50
N ASN A 58 10.28 -22.19 -7.41
CA ASN A 58 9.46 -23.39 -7.42
C ASN A 58 8.02 -23.04 -7.00
N LEU A 59 7.13 -22.95 -7.99
CA LEU A 59 5.74 -22.56 -7.82
C LEU A 59 4.81 -23.70 -8.22
N ALA A 60 3.85 -24.04 -7.36
CA ALA A 60 2.79 -24.97 -7.73
C ALA A 60 1.77 -24.25 -8.61
N MET A 61 1.49 -24.81 -9.79
CA MET A 61 0.49 -24.26 -10.72
C MET A 61 -0.91 -24.55 -10.21
N MET A 62 -1.76 -23.53 -10.23
CA MET A 62 -3.14 -23.61 -9.77
C MET A 62 -4.09 -23.25 -10.91
N GLU A 63 -5.14 -24.07 -11.08
CA GLU A 63 -6.26 -23.73 -11.94
C GLU A 63 -7.06 -22.56 -11.37
N GLN A 64 -7.66 -21.75 -12.26
CA GLN A 64 -8.56 -20.69 -11.84
C GLN A 64 -9.76 -21.30 -11.11
N GLY A 65 -9.92 -20.94 -9.83
CA GLY A 65 -10.99 -21.49 -8.98
C GLY A 65 -10.57 -22.65 -8.07
N ALA A 66 -9.34 -23.17 -8.18
CA ALA A 66 -8.84 -24.18 -7.26
C ALA A 66 -8.81 -23.69 -5.80
N ASP A 67 -8.94 -24.61 -4.84
CA ASP A 67 -8.78 -24.27 -3.42
C ASP A 67 -7.31 -23.98 -3.10
N LEU A 68 -6.97 -22.69 -3.08
CA LEU A 68 -5.62 -22.20 -2.79
C LEU A 68 -5.19 -22.50 -1.36
N ARG A 69 -6.14 -22.60 -0.42
CA ARG A 69 -5.82 -22.88 0.99
C ARG A 69 -5.40 -24.33 1.17
N ALA A 70 -6.08 -25.25 0.48
CA ALA A 70 -5.76 -26.68 0.48
C ALA A 70 -4.51 -27.05 -0.33
N ALA A 71 -4.06 -26.18 -1.24
CA ALA A 71 -2.87 -26.42 -2.05
C ALA A 71 -1.62 -26.62 -1.18
N GLN A 72 -0.73 -27.52 -1.60
CA GLN A 72 0.58 -27.70 -0.95
C GLN A 72 1.59 -26.68 -1.47
N GLY A 73 2.58 -26.37 -0.63
CA GLY A 73 3.67 -25.44 -0.97
C GLY A 73 3.45 -24.02 -0.47
N ASP A 74 4.58 -23.32 -0.30
CA ASP A 74 4.63 -21.94 0.17
C ASP A 74 4.40 -20.92 -0.96
N ALA A 75 4.55 -21.33 -2.23
CA ALA A 75 4.43 -20.45 -3.38
C ALA A 75 3.57 -21.12 -4.46
N LEU A 76 2.50 -20.43 -4.85
CA LEU A 76 1.51 -20.87 -5.84
C LEU A 76 1.48 -19.88 -7.01
N PHE A 77 0.99 -20.32 -8.16
CA PHE A 77 0.80 -19.47 -9.33
C PHE A 77 -0.56 -19.74 -9.99
N VAL A 78 -1.38 -18.70 -10.09
CA VAL A 78 -2.62 -18.71 -10.90
C VAL A 78 -2.31 -18.09 -12.25
N ASP A 79 -2.32 -18.93 -13.28
CA ASP A 79 -1.99 -18.53 -14.66
C ASP A 79 -3.24 -18.08 -15.41
N LEU A 80 -3.31 -16.79 -15.69
CA LEU A 80 -4.42 -16.16 -16.39
C LEU A 80 -4.27 -16.21 -17.92
N ARG A 81 -3.07 -16.54 -18.43
CA ARG A 81 -2.77 -16.75 -19.87
C ARG A 81 -3.24 -15.60 -20.79
N HIS A 82 -3.21 -14.38 -20.30
CA HIS A 82 -3.86 -13.22 -20.92
C HIS A 82 -2.89 -12.20 -21.55
N LEU A 83 -1.59 -12.52 -21.63
CA LEU A 83 -0.63 -11.68 -22.36
C LEU A 83 0.51 -12.52 -22.96
N ALA A 84 0.64 -12.51 -24.29
CA ALA A 84 1.79 -13.15 -24.92
C ALA A 84 3.05 -12.26 -24.72
N PRO A 85 4.23 -12.84 -24.43
CA PRO A 85 5.47 -12.06 -24.26
C PRO A 85 5.80 -11.12 -25.43
N GLN A 86 5.41 -11.49 -26.65
CA GLN A 86 5.66 -10.70 -27.87
C GLN A 86 4.81 -9.42 -27.95
N GLU A 87 3.74 -9.33 -27.16
CA GLU A 87 2.88 -8.15 -27.06
C GLU A 87 3.41 -7.14 -26.02
N VAL A 88 4.45 -7.50 -25.26
CA VAL A 88 5.09 -6.59 -24.31
C VAL A 88 6.12 -5.76 -25.05
N GLU A 89 5.82 -4.47 -25.20
CA GLU A 89 6.84 -3.48 -25.57
C GLU A 89 7.62 -3.07 -24.31
N PRO A 90 8.91 -3.42 -24.19
CA PRO A 90 9.68 -3.13 -22.98
C PRO A 90 9.76 -1.63 -22.73
N LYS A 91 9.69 -1.21 -21.47
CA LYS A 91 9.92 0.18 -21.04
C LYS A 91 8.89 1.19 -21.59
N THR A 92 7.76 0.70 -22.09
CA THR A 92 6.70 1.53 -22.68
C THR A 92 5.36 1.25 -21.99
N ALA A 93 4.64 2.32 -21.66
CA ALA A 93 3.27 2.21 -21.16
C ALA A 93 2.31 1.91 -22.32
N THR A 94 1.76 0.70 -22.37
CA THR A 94 0.88 0.25 -23.46
C THR A 94 -0.52 -0.15 -22.97
N LEU A 95 -1.48 -0.21 -23.89
CA LEU A 95 -2.82 -0.74 -23.61
C LEU A 95 -2.76 -2.20 -23.12
N ALA A 96 -1.89 -3.02 -23.71
CA ALA A 96 -1.71 -4.42 -23.34
C ALA A 96 -1.20 -4.55 -21.89
N GLY A 97 -0.17 -3.77 -21.51
CA GLY A 97 0.33 -3.72 -20.13
C GLY A 97 -0.73 -3.22 -19.13
N GLY A 98 -1.54 -2.25 -19.54
CA GLY A 98 -2.68 -1.77 -18.78
C GLY A 98 -3.72 -2.85 -18.49
N LYS A 99 -4.16 -3.57 -19.54
CA LYS A 99 -5.12 -4.68 -19.40
C LYS A 99 -4.56 -5.79 -18.53
N PHE A 100 -3.29 -6.13 -18.71
CA PHE A 100 -2.60 -7.16 -17.94
C PHE A 100 -2.65 -6.88 -16.43
N ALA A 101 -2.19 -5.70 -16.02
CA ALA A 101 -2.10 -5.35 -14.60
C ALA A 101 -3.48 -5.13 -13.96
N LEU A 102 -4.46 -4.54 -14.66
CA LEU A 102 -5.83 -4.41 -14.15
C LEU A 102 -6.49 -5.77 -13.96
N THR A 103 -6.26 -6.72 -14.88
CA THR A 103 -6.81 -8.08 -14.80
C THR A 103 -6.22 -8.82 -13.60
N ASN A 104 -4.89 -8.76 -13.41
CA ASN A 104 -4.24 -9.41 -12.28
C ASN A 104 -4.69 -8.81 -10.94
N TYR A 105 -4.77 -7.48 -10.88
CA TYR A 105 -5.15 -6.80 -9.65
C TYR A 105 -6.60 -7.06 -9.27
N ARG A 106 -7.53 -6.99 -10.25
CA ARG A 106 -8.94 -7.36 -10.05
C ARG A 106 -9.06 -8.77 -9.50
N HIS A 107 -8.39 -9.74 -10.10
CA HIS A 107 -8.46 -11.12 -9.65
C HIS A 107 -7.92 -11.29 -8.23
N ALA A 108 -6.80 -10.64 -7.89
CA ALA A 108 -6.27 -10.65 -6.51
C ALA A 108 -7.24 -10.04 -5.49
N LEU A 109 -7.88 -8.93 -5.83
CA LEU A 109 -8.89 -8.27 -4.99
C LEU A 109 -10.15 -9.13 -4.82
N GLU A 110 -10.60 -9.80 -5.87
CA GLU A 110 -11.74 -10.75 -5.82
C GLU A 110 -11.42 -11.92 -4.89
N LEU A 111 -10.20 -12.49 -4.97
CA LEU A 111 -9.77 -13.52 -4.02
C LEU A 111 -9.79 -13.01 -2.57
N GLY A 112 -9.37 -11.77 -2.32
CA GLY A 112 -9.41 -11.16 -0.99
C GLY A 112 -10.85 -10.93 -0.51
N ARG A 113 -11.71 -10.38 -1.38
CA ARG A 113 -13.14 -10.14 -1.10
C ARG A 113 -13.86 -11.44 -0.74
N ASP A 114 -13.55 -12.51 -1.45
CA ASP A 114 -14.19 -13.82 -1.28
C ASP A 114 -13.54 -14.66 -0.16
N GLY A 115 -12.60 -14.08 0.61
CA GLY A 115 -11.92 -14.76 1.74
C GLY A 115 -10.98 -15.89 1.34
N ARG A 116 -10.64 -16.00 0.05
CA ARG A 116 -9.76 -17.04 -0.51
C ARG A 116 -8.28 -16.77 -0.23
N VAL A 117 -7.93 -15.52 0.07
CA VAL A 117 -6.62 -15.09 0.59
C VAL A 117 -6.81 -14.18 1.80
N ASP A 118 -5.77 -14.02 2.60
CA ASP A 118 -5.79 -13.24 3.85
C ASP A 118 -5.31 -11.79 3.65
N ALA A 119 -4.59 -11.51 2.55
CA ALA A 119 -4.17 -10.18 2.13
C ALA A 119 -3.90 -10.11 0.63
N VAL A 120 -3.84 -8.89 0.10
CA VAL A 120 -3.44 -8.60 -1.28
C VAL A 120 -2.20 -7.72 -1.28
N CYS A 121 -1.23 -8.11 -2.09
CA CYS A 121 -0.11 -7.28 -2.47
C CYS A 121 -0.05 -7.15 -3.98
N PHE A 122 0.56 -6.08 -4.46
CA PHE A 122 0.85 -5.92 -5.88
C PHE A 122 2.22 -5.30 -6.08
N THR A 123 2.85 -5.67 -7.19
CA THR A 123 4.08 -5.00 -7.66
C THR A 123 3.70 -3.76 -8.50
N PRO A 124 4.63 -2.84 -8.77
CA PRO A 124 4.29 -1.51 -9.30
C PRO A 124 3.46 -1.54 -10.59
N PHE A 125 2.47 -0.65 -10.67
CA PHE A 125 1.68 -0.37 -11.87
C PHE A 125 2.16 0.92 -12.55
N ASN A 126 1.89 1.02 -13.86
CA ASN A 126 2.02 2.29 -14.58
C ASN A 126 0.63 2.91 -14.77
N LYS A 127 0.37 4.07 -14.14
CA LYS A 127 -0.95 4.74 -14.18
C LYS A 127 -1.38 5.15 -15.60
N GLN A 128 -0.44 5.51 -16.48
CA GLN A 128 -0.76 5.81 -17.87
C GLN A 128 -1.26 4.56 -18.59
N ALA A 129 -0.58 3.41 -18.42
CA ALA A 129 -1.03 2.14 -18.99
C ALA A 129 -2.41 1.73 -18.45
N MET A 130 -2.64 1.87 -17.13
CA MET A 130 -3.96 1.62 -16.51
C MET A 130 -5.06 2.46 -17.17
N ARG A 131 -4.81 3.75 -17.41
CA ARG A 131 -5.77 4.65 -18.04
C ARG A 131 -6.03 4.35 -19.52
N LEU A 132 -5.03 3.84 -20.25
CA LEU A 132 -5.24 3.34 -21.62
C LEU A 132 -6.25 2.19 -21.62
N ALA A 133 -6.17 1.28 -20.64
CA ALA A 133 -7.06 0.13 -20.52
C ALA A 133 -8.42 0.47 -19.90
N ARG A 134 -8.49 1.50 -19.05
CA ARG A 134 -9.69 1.98 -18.40
C ARG A 134 -9.62 3.50 -18.25
N ALA A 135 -10.29 4.24 -19.13
CA ALA A 135 -10.23 5.71 -19.15
C ALA A 135 -10.63 6.35 -17.80
N GLU A 136 -11.63 5.79 -17.12
CA GLU A 136 -12.13 6.22 -15.80
C GLU A 136 -11.23 5.75 -14.63
N TYR A 137 -10.04 5.20 -14.88
CA TYR A 137 -9.13 4.82 -13.81
C TYR A 137 -8.58 6.05 -13.10
N ASP A 138 -9.06 6.28 -11.89
CA ASP A 138 -8.58 7.33 -11.01
C ASP A 138 -7.30 6.89 -10.28
N ASP A 139 -7.47 6.00 -9.29
CA ASP A 139 -6.39 5.43 -8.51
C ASP A 139 -6.69 4.01 -8.01
N GLU A 140 -5.70 3.43 -7.32
CA GLU A 140 -5.75 2.10 -6.77
C GLU A 140 -6.83 1.97 -5.68
N ILE A 141 -7.13 3.03 -4.92
CA ILE A 141 -8.14 3.00 -3.85
C ILE A 141 -9.54 2.91 -4.45
N ALA A 142 -9.86 3.79 -5.41
CA ALA A 142 -11.13 3.80 -6.11
C ALA A 142 -11.37 2.47 -6.84
N PHE A 143 -10.35 1.97 -7.55
CA PHE A 143 -10.42 0.68 -8.21
C PHE A 143 -10.68 -0.47 -7.22
N SER A 144 -9.97 -0.47 -6.09
CA SER A 144 -10.12 -1.50 -5.05
C SER A 144 -11.50 -1.44 -4.40
N ALA A 145 -11.98 -0.23 -4.11
CA ALA A 145 -13.29 -0.02 -3.49
C ALA A 145 -14.41 -0.54 -4.39
N GLU A 146 -14.34 -0.29 -5.69
CA GLU A 146 -15.29 -0.82 -6.67
C GLU A 146 -15.29 -2.36 -6.71
N VAL A 147 -14.11 -2.97 -6.85
CA VAL A 147 -14.00 -4.44 -7.01
C VAL A 147 -14.44 -5.17 -5.74
N VAL A 148 -14.06 -4.64 -4.57
CA VAL A 148 -14.40 -5.20 -3.26
C VAL A 148 -15.84 -4.86 -2.85
N GLY A 149 -16.47 -3.86 -3.46
CA GLY A 149 -17.79 -3.36 -3.07
C GLY A 149 -17.77 -2.55 -1.77
N LEU A 150 -16.67 -1.84 -1.51
CA LEU A 150 -16.46 -1.08 -0.28
C LEU A 150 -17.39 0.14 -0.22
N LYS A 151 -18.14 0.25 0.88
CA LYS A 151 -19.02 1.39 1.17
C LYS A 151 -18.49 2.32 2.26
N THR A 152 -17.40 1.92 2.91
CA THR A 152 -16.76 2.71 3.96
C THR A 152 -15.60 3.52 3.38
N PRO A 153 -15.22 4.62 4.05
CA PRO A 153 -14.03 5.39 3.68
C PRO A 153 -12.77 4.53 3.66
N ALA A 154 -11.94 4.75 2.64
CA ALA A 154 -10.60 4.17 2.51
C ALA A 154 -9.55 5.28 2.38
N SER A 155 -8.30 4.98 2.72
CA SER A 155 -7.21 5.94 2.60
C SER A 155 -5.86 5.26 2.38
N GLU A 156 -4.94 6.03 1.81
CA GLU A 156 -3.55 5.63 1.65
C GLU A 156 -2.74 5.97 2.90
N PHE A 157 -1.87 5.05 3.30
CA PHE A 157 -0.88 5.23 4.35
C PHE A 157 0.51 4.97 3.78
N ASN A 158 1.48 5.83 4.08
CA ASN A 158 2.88 5.58 3.76
C ASN A 158 3.57 5.09 5.01
N VAL A 159 4.18 3.92 4.90
CA VAL A 159 4.80 3.24 6.03
C VAL A 159 6.29 3.11 5.75
N LEU A 160 7.11 3.53 6.71
CA LEU A 160 8.55 3.32 6.72
C LEU A 160 8.91 2.62 8.01
N ASP A 161 9.30 1.34 7.91
CA ASP A 161 9.50 0.46 9.05
C ASP A 161 8.25 0.43 9.97
N ARG A 162 8.31 1.09 11.13
CA ARG A 162 7.20 1.21 12.08
C ARG A 162 6.55 2.61 12.11
N LEU A 163 7.07 3.57 11.34
CA LEU A 163 6.53 4.93 11.27
C LEU A 163 5.50 5.04 10.15
N TRP A 164 4.30 5.49 10.50
CA TRP A 164 3.20 5.67 9.55
C TRP A 164 2.96 7.15 9.27
N ASN A 165 2.69 7.48 8.02
CA ASN A 165 2.16 8.77 7.60
C ASN A 165 0.75 8.56 7.05
N ALA A 166 -0.23 9.16 7.73
CA ALA A 166 -1.60 9.27 7.28
C ALA A 166 -1.85 10.70 6.79
N ARG A 167 -2.84 10.89 5.91
CA ARG A 167 -3.15 12.22 5.36
C ARG A 167 -4.66 12.47 5.33
N VAL A 168 -5.08 13.70 5.65
CA VAL A 168 -6.49 14.12 5.64
C VAL A 168 -6.95 14.47 4.22
N THR A 169 -6.09 15.14 3.45
CA THR A 169 -6.28 15.41 2.03
C THR A 169 -5.12 14.82 1.22
N SER A 170 -5.41 14.36 0.01
CA SER A 170 -4.44 13.70 -0.88
C SER A 170 -4.17 14.57 -2.11
N HIS A 171 -4.47 14.10 -3.32
CA HIS A 171 -4.20 14.79 -4.59
C HIS A 171 -5.22 15.91 -4.89
N ILE A 172 -5.14 17.03 -4.15
CA ILE A 172 -5.89 18.25 -4.44
C ILE A 172 -4.94 19.45 -4.65
N PRO A 173 -5.35 20.50 -5.39
CA PRO A 173 -4.56 21.73 -5.47
C PRO A 173 -4.34 22.34 -4.09
N LEU A 174 -3.12 22.84 -3.82
CA LEU A 174 -2.75 23.36 -2.50
C LEU A 174 -3.69 24.49 -2.02
N LYS A 175 -4.15 25.34 -2.94
CA LYS A 175 -5.12 26.43 -2.67
C LYS A 175 -6.45 25.94 -2.09
N ASP A 176 -6.82 24.68 -2.33
CA ASP A 176 -8.10 24.10 -1.93
C ASP A 176 -7.99 23.34 -0.59
N VAL A 177 -6.78 23.17 -0.04
CA VAL A 177 -6.53 22.37 1.17
C VAL A 177 -7.31 22.91 2.37
N ALA A 178 -7.13 24.19 2.71
CA ALA A 178 -7.75 24.78 3.90
C ALA A 178 -9.29 24.66 3.86
N ALA A 179 -9.90 24.95 2.70
CA ALA A 179 -11.35 24.87 2.51
C ALA A 179 -11.90 23.42 2.57
N ASN A 180 -11.06 22.41 2.32
CA ASN A 180 -11.45 21.00 2.36
C ASN A 180 -11.18 20.33 3.71
N LEU A 181 -10.55 21.03 4.66
CA LEU A 181 -10.34 20.53 6.01
C LEU A 181 -11.58 20.83 6.85
N SER A 182 -12.13 19.76 7.43
CA SER A 182 -13.26 19.85 8.35
C SER A 182 -13.02 18.93 9.54
N GLY A 183 -13.68 19.24 10.67
CA GLY A 183 -13.57 18.43 11.88
C GLY A 183 -13.93 16.96 11.63
N GLU A 184 -15.00 16.73 10.87
CA GLU A 184 -15.44 15.39 10.46
C GLU A 184 -14.38 14.65 9.63
N ARG A 185 -13.77 15.32 8.65
CA ARG A 185 -12.75 14.70 7.78
C ARG A 185 -11.50 14.32 8.58
N ILE A 186 -11.03 15.21 9.46
CA ILE A 186 -9.85 14.95 10.29
C ILE A 186 -10.15 13.83 11.29
N HIS A 187 -11.30 13.86 11.96
CA HIS A 187 -11.66 12.83 12.94
C HIS A 187 -11.81 11.46 12.30
N ARG A 188 -12.42 11.40 11.11
CA ARG A 188 -12.49 10.17 10.30
C ARG A 188 -11.10 9.64 9.94
N ALA A 189 -10.20 10.50 9.48
CA ALA A 189 -8.83 10.09 9.17
C ALA A 189 -8.08 9.60 10.42
N LEU A 190 -8.26 10.27 11.55
CA LEU A 190 -7.66 9.89 12.83
C LEU A 190 -8.15 8.50 13.30
N ARG A 191 -9.47 8.26 13.28
CA ARG A 191 -10.06 6.95 13.64
C ARG A 191 -9.61 5.84 12.71
N LEU A 192 -9.56 6.11 11.41
CA LEU A 192 -9.09 5.13 10.43
C LEU A 192 -7.60 4.79 10.64
N THR A 193 -6.79 5.79 10.96
CA THR A 193 -5.36 5.61 11.28
C THR A 193 -5.18 4.71 12.51
N ASP A 194 -5.83 5.03 13.62
CA ASP A 194 -5.77 4.22 14.85
C ASP A 194 -6.22 2.77 14.60
N ALA A 195 -7.35 2.58 13.91
CA ALA A 195 -7.87 1.25 13.60
C ALA A 195 -6.90 0.42 12.72
N CYS A 196 -6.35 1.03 11.67
CA CYS A 196 -5.40 0.34 10.79
C CYS A 196 -4.11 -0.03 11.53
N MET A 197 -3.59 0.86 12.38
CA MET A 197 -2.38 0.58 13.16
C MET A 197 -2.62 -0.48 14.23
N ARG A 198 -3.78 -0.51 14.88
CA ARG A 198 -4.14 -1.62 15.78
C ARG A 198 -4.17 -2.95 15.06
N ASN A 199 -4.73 -2.99 13.84
CA ASN A 199 -4.72 -4.17 12.99
C ASN A 199 -3.30 -4.57 12.54
N ALA A 200 -2.41 -3.59 12.36
CA ALA A 200 -0.97 -3.81 12.14
C ALA A 200 -0.19 -4.13 13.43
N GLY A 201 -0.86 -4.15 14.58
CA GLY A 201 -0.30 -4.70 15.80
C GLY A 201 0.15 -3.75 16.88
N PHE A 202 -0.13 -2.47 16.70
CA PHE A 202 0.11 -1.47 17.73
C PHE A 202 -1.00 -1.55 18.77
N ALA A 203 -0.68 -1.97 20.00
CA ALA A 203 -1.68 -2.11 21.07
C ALA A 203 -2.35 -0.76 21.41
N ARG A 204 -1.57 0.33 21.39
CA ARG A 204 -2.01 1.71 21.59
C ARG A 204 -1.17 2.65 20.71
N PRO A 205 -1.54 2.84 19.42
CA PRO A 205 -0.78 3.66 18.49
C PRO A 205 -0.70 5.12 18.97
N ARG A 206 0.50 5.69 19.04
CA ARG A 206 0.71 7.11 19.37
C ARG A 206 0.71 7.93 18.08
N ILE A 207 -0.31 8.76 17.90
CA ILE A 207 -0.55 9.49 16.65
C ILE A 207 -0.31 10.99 16.89
N ALA A 208 0.71 11.54 16.23
CA ALA A 208 0.91 12.98 16.19
C ALA A 208 -0.01 13.59 15.12
N VAL A 209 -0.75 14.64 15.43
CA VAL A 209 -1.54 15.41 14.46
C VAL A 209 -0.74 16.66 14.10
N ALA A 210 -0.46 16.87 12.81
CA ALA A 210 0.22 18.07 12.34
C ALA A 210 -0.74 19.27 12.29
N GLY A 211 -0.22 20.48 12.49
CA GLY A 211 -0.93 21.71 12.11
C GLY A 211 -1.05 21.82 10.58
N LEU A 212 -2.03 22.58 10.11
CA LEU A 212 -2.11 23.02 8.72
C LEU A 212 -1.10 24.14 8.46
N ASN A 213 -1.11 25.15 9.32
CA ASN A 213 -0.37 26.38 9.19
C ASN A 213 1.07 26.23 9.70
N PRO A 214 2.01 27.08 9.23
CA PRO A 214 3.32 27.18 9.82
C PRO A 214 3.23 27.36 11.33
N HIS A 215 4.11 26.68 12.07
CA HIS A 215 4.17 26.73 13.53
C HIS A 215 2.84 26.34 14.21
N ALA A 216 2.01 25.54 13.53
CA ALA A 216 0.66 25.18 14.01
C ALA A 216 -0.18 26.42 14.35
N GLY A 217 -0.13 27.44 13.49
CA GLY A 217 -0.93 28.67 13.60
C GLY A 217 -0.39 29.69 14.59
N ASP A 218 0.63 29.34 15.39
CA ASP A 218 1.26 30.22 16.39
C ASP A 218 0.25 30.99 17.26
N GLY A 219 -0.67 30.25 17.90
CA GLY A 219 -1.70 30.85 18.75
C GLY A 219 -2.76 31.67 18.00
N GLY A 220 -2.86 31.52 16.67
CA GLY A 220 -3.80 32.24 15.82
C GLY A 220 -3.15 33.29 14.93
N ASN A 221 -1.86 33.56 15.08
CA ASN A 221 -1.12 34.57 14.30
C ASN A 221 -0.99 34.21 12.81
N PHE A 222 -0.91 32.91 12.48
CA PHE A 222 -0.70 32.42 11.12
C PHE A 222 -1.87 31.62 10.55
N GLY A 223 -3.06 31.80 11.12
CA GLY A 223 -4.25 31.03 10.79
C GLY A 223 -4.91 30.47 12.04
N ARG A 224 -6.19 30.10 11.93
CA ARG A 224 -7.00 29.67 13.09
C ARG A 224 -7.52 28.25 12.97
N GLU A 225 -7.22 27.56 11.88
CA GLU A 225 -7.65 26.19 11.62
C GLU A 225 -7.21 25.24 12.74
N GLU A 226 -6.04 25.48 13.35
CA GLU A 226 -5.60 24.73 14.53
C GLU A 226 -6.52 24.88 15.73
N ILE A 227 -6.96 26.12 16.02
CA ILE A 227 -7.79 26.45 17.19
C ILE A 227 -9.23 26.01 16.93
N ASP A 228 -9.76 26.39 15.77
CA ASP A 228 -11.18 26.31 15.48
C ASP A 228 -11.59 24.92 14.94
N VAL A 229 -10.63 24.12 14.42
CA VAL A 229 -10.92 22.81 13.79
C VAL A 229 -10.03 21.68 14.32
N ILE A 230 -8.70 21.80 14.25
CA ILE A 230 -7.81 20.63 14.47
C ILE A 230 -7.71 20.25 15.95
N ALA A 231 -7.44 21.19 16.86
CA ALA A 231 -7.31 20.92 18.29
C ALA A 231 -8.61 20.34 18.90
N PRO A 232 -9.82 20.84 18.56
CA PRO A 232 -11.07 20.20 18.97
C PRO A 232 -11.17 18.73 18.53
N VAL A 233 -10.72 18.39 17.32
CA VAL A 233 -10.72 17.00 16.83
C VAL A 233 -9.71 16.13 17.57
N VAL A 234 -8.53 16.66 17.89
CA VAL A 234 -7.54 15.92 18.71
C VAL A 234 -8.14 15.60 20.07
N ALA A 235 -8.77 16.57 20.74
CA ALA A 235 -9.44 16.38 22.02
C ALA A 235 -10.59 15.35 21.93
N ALA A 236 -11.40 15.41 20.87
CA ALA A 236 -12.45 14.41 20.62
C ALA A 236 -11.87 13.00 20.41
N GLY A 237 -10.79 12.87 19.64
CA GLY A 237 -10.09 11.59 19.46
C GLY A 237 -9.51 11.03 20.76
N GLN A 238 -8.97 11.89 21.63
CA GLN A 238 -8.51 11.50 22.97
C GLN A 238 -9.66 10.99 23.84
N ALA A 239 -10.83 11.64 23.78
CA ALA A 239 -12.04 11.18 24.47
C ALA A 239 -12.53 9.81 23.94
N ASP A 240 -12.32 9.53 22.65
CA ASP A 240 -12.57 8.22 22.02
C ASP A 240 -11.51 7.16 22.36
N GLY A 241 -10.51 7.49 23.19
CA GLY A 241 -9.44 6.58 23.62
C GLY A 241 -8.27 6.45 22.64
N ILE A 242 -8.20 7.30 21.61
CA ILE A 242 -7.07 7.37 20.68
C ILE A 242 -5.92 8.11 21.37
N ALA A 243 -4.71 7.55 21.35
CA ALA A 243 -3.53 8.23 21.87
C ALA A 243 -3.01 9.27 20.86
N ALA A 244 -3.83 10.29 20.61
CA ALA A 244 -3.54 11.40 19.71
C ALA A 244 -2.97 12.60 20.48
N GLU A 245 -1.99 13.28 19.89
CA GLU A 245 -1.40 14.52 20.42
C GLU A 245 -1.19 15.55 19.30
N GLY A 246 -1.35 16.83 19.60
CA GLY A 246 -1.18 17.92 18.63
C GLY A 246 -2.23 19.05 18.79
N PRO A 247 -2.35 19.96 17.82
CA PRO A 247 -1.56 20.02 16.58
C PRO A 247 -0.09 20.40 16.84
N PHE A 248 0.83 19.80 16.08
CA PHE A 248 2.26 20.12 16.13
C PHE A 248 2.74 20.81 14.84
N PRO A 249 3.75 21.71 14.92
CA PRO A 249 4.41 22.24 13.74
C PRO A 249 4.95 21.12 12.82
N ALA A 250 4.58 21.15 11.55
CA ALA A 250 4.88 20.07 10.60
C ALA A 250 6.38 19.89 10.31
N ASP A 251 7.17 20.97 10.43
CA ASP A 251 8.62 21.00 10.26
C ASP A 251 9.37 20.26 11.39
N THR A 252 8.78 20.16 12.59
CA THR A 252 9.41 19.50 13.75
C THR A 252 8.81 18.15 14.11
N VAL A 253 7.54 17.89 13.73
CA VAL A 253 6.83 16.66 14.13
C VAL A 253 7.51 15.38 13.61
N PHE A 254 8.02 15.40 12.37
CA PHE A 254 8.69 14.24 11.78
C PHE A 254 10.07 13.95 12.40
N LEU A 255 10.77 14.98 12.93
CA LEU A 255 12.00 14.76 13.69
C LEU A 255 11.71 14.00 15.00
N ARG A 256 10.64 14.39 15.70
CA ARG A 256 10.17 13.70 16.91
C ARG A 256 9.69 12.28 16.62
N ALA A 257 8.93 12.10 15.54
CA ALA A 257 8.44 10.79 15.12
C ALA A 257 9.59 9.84 14.76
N LYS A 258 10.59 10.33 14.01
CA LYS A 258 11.83 9.58 13.71
C LYS A 258 12.60 9.21 14.99
N GLY A 259 12.57 10.07 16.01
CA GLY A 259 13.11 9.81 17.34
C GLY A 259 12.30 8.83 18.20
N GLY A 260 11.19 8.28 17.69
CA GLY A 260 10.37 7.29 18.38
C GLY A 260 9.31 7.85 19.34
N ALA A 261 9.09 9.18 19.33
CA ALA A 261 8.05 9.81 20.14
C ALA A 261 6.64 9.41 19.70
N PHE A 262 6.46 9.15 18.40
CA PHE A 262 5.18 8.80 17.79
C PHE A 262 5.34 7.62 16.84
N ASP A 263 4.26 6.86 16.69
CA ASP A 263 4.17 5.74 15.76
C ASP A 263 3.58 6.19 14.42
N ALA A 264 2.79 7.27 14.42
CA ALA A 264 2.27 7.88 13.21
C ALA A 264 2.25 9.41 13.26
N VAL A 265 2.26 10.02 12.08
CA VAL A 265 1.92 11.42 11.87
C VAL A 265 0.69 11.50 10.95
N LEU A 266 -0.36 12.17 11.39
CA LEU A 266 -1.52 12.53 10.58
C LEU A 266 -1.32 13.94 10.02
N THR A 267 -1.07 14.03 8.72
CA THR A 267 -0.83 15.29 8.01
C THR A 267 -2.09 15.84 7.36
N MET A 268 -2.14 17.15 7.20
CA MET A 268 -3.32 17.84 6.66
C MET A 268 -3.40 17.72 5.13
N TYR A 269 -2.25 17.64 4.45
CA TYR A 269 -2.16 17.52 2.99
C TYR A 269 -1.01 16.60 2.54
N HIS A 270 -0.99 16.32 1.23
CA HIS A 270 -0.09 15.33 0.62
C HIS A 270 1.40 15.64 0.88
N ASP A 271 1.88 16.79 0.42
CA ASP A 271 3.31 17.12 0.44
C ASP A 271 3.86 17.31 1.85
N GLN A 272 3.02 17.68 2.82
CA GLN A 272 3.40 17.86 4.22
C GLN A 272 4.07 16.61 4.81
N GLY A 273 3.53 15.43 4.51
CA GLY A 273 4.10 14.15 4.95
C GLY A 273 5.01 13.51 3.91
N GLN A 274 4.68 13.66 2.62
CA GLN A 274 5.38 12.94 1.56
C GLN A 274 6.85 13.35 1.43
N ILE A 275 7.16 14.62 1.63
CA ILE A 275 8.54 15.12 1.61
C ILE A 275 9.36 14.42 2.70
N ALA A 276 8.84 14.40 3.93
CA ALA A 276 9.53 13.80 5.07
C ALA A 276 9.75 12.30 4.87
N MET A 277 8.72 11.56 4.44
CA MET A 277 8.81 10.12 4.21
C MET A 277 9.84 9.77 3.13
N LYS A 278 9.88 10.53 2.02
CA LYS A 278 10.86 10.29 0.95
C LYS A 278 12.30 10.58 1.40
N LEU A 279 12.52 11.64 2.18
CA LEU A 279 13.85 11.95 2.73
C LEU A 279 14.33 10.89 3.73
N MET A 280 13.41 10.25 4.47
CA MET A 280 13.75 9.23 5.46
C MET A 280 14.04 7.85 4.86
N GLY A 281 13.42 7.47 3.75
CA GLY A 281 13.64 6.15 3.17
C GLY A 281 12.80 5.84 1.94
N PHE A 282 13.16 6.45 0.81
CA PHE A 282 12.48 6.23 -0.48
C PHE A 282 12.45 4.75 -0.93
N ASP A 283 13.54 4.03 -0.72
CA ASP A 283 13.76 2.65 -1.18
C ASP A 283 13.10 1.57 -0.29
N ARG A 284 12.58 1.96 0.86
CA ARG A 284 11.95 1.08 1.87
C ARG A 284 10.48 1.40 2.13
N GLY A 285 9.96 2.48 1.51
CA GLY A 285 8.59 2.92 1.71
C GLY A 285 7.57 1.91 1.20
N VAL A 286 6.53 1.68 1.99
CA VAL A 286 5.35 0.89 1.65
C VAL A 286 4.17 1.83 1.53
N THR A 287 3.34 1.62 0.52
CA THR A 287 1.98 2.15 0.47
C THR A 287 1.02 1.05 0.96
N MET A 288 0.21 1.37 1.96
CA MET A 288 -0.84 0.50 2.50
C MET A 288 -2.19 1.18 2.29
N LEU A 289 -3.17 0.45 1.73
CA LEU A 289 -4.53 0.95 1.58
C LEU A 289 -5.38 0.47 2.76
N GLY A 290 -5.76 1.40 3.63
CA GLY A 290 -6.56 1.14 4.82
C GLY A 290 -8.05 1.38 4.58
N GLY A 291 -8.89 0.74 5.40
CA GLY A 291 -10.35 0.79 5.29
C GLY A 291 -10.96 -0.42 4.57
N PHE A 292 -10.14 -1.32 4.03
CA PHE A 292 -10.55 -2.55 3.37
C PHE A 292 -10.74 -3.72 4.36
N PRO A 293 -11.54 -4.75 4.02
CA PRO A 293 -11.77 -5.91 4.88
C PRO A 293 -10.55 -6.84 5.00
N PHE A 294 -9.51 -6.60 4.22
CA PHE A 294 -8.21 -7.29 4.27
C PHE A 294 -7.09 -6.29 3.94
N PRO A 295 -5.83 -6.57 4.34
CA PRO A 295 -4.71 -5.68 4.04
C PRO A 295 -4.43 -5.63 2.53
N ILE A 296 -4.17 -4.42 2.02
CA ILE A 296 -3.72 -4.20 0.64
C ILE A 296 -2.43 -3.39 0.69
N CYS A 297 -1.30 -3.95 0.23
CA CYS A 297 0.01 -3.31 0.32
C CYS A 297 0.79 -3.33 -1.02
N THR A 298 1.62 -2.32 -1.25
CA THR A 298 2.48 -2.19 -2.44
C THR A 298 3.76 -1.41 -2.09
N PRO A 299 4.89 -1.62 -2.79
CA PRO A 299 6.03 -0.71 -2.67
C PRO A 299 5.67 0.73 -3.06
N ALA A 300 6.35 1.72 -2.46
CA ALA A 300 6.15 3.13 -2.79
C ALA A 300 6.82 3.59 -4.11
N HIS A 301 7.59 2.73 -4.76
CA HIS A 301 8.26 3.04 -6.03
C HIS A 301 7.43 2.63 -7.25
N GLY A 302 7.72 3.25 -8.40
CA GLY A 302 7.06 2.96 -9.68
C GLY A 302 7.66 1.77 -10.44
N THR A 303 7.35 1.70 -11.73
CA THR A 303 7.72 0.60 -12.64
C THR A 303 9.17 0.60 -13.11
N ALA A 304 9.91 1.68 -12.87
CA ALA A 304 11.35 1.83 -13.13
C ALA A 304 11.79 1.31 -14.51
N TYR A 305 11.19 1.87 -15.57
CA TYR A 305 11.48 1.49 -16.95
C TYR A 305 12.96 1.60 -17.34
N ASP A 306 13.70 2.53 -16.74
CA ASP A 306 15.13 2.69 -16.94
C ASP A 306 15.91 1.39 -16.65
N ILE A 307 15.56 0.70 -15.56
CA ILE A 307 16.21 -0.55 -15.11
C ILE A 307 15.46 -1.83 -15.47
N ALA A 308 14.29 -1.75 -16.11
CA ALA A 308 13.54 -2.93 -16.52
C ALA A 308 14.35 -3.84 -17.45
N GLY A 309 14.37 -5.14 -17.15
CA GLY A 309 15.12 -6.15 -17.91
C GLY A 309 16.59 -6.28 -17.53
N GLN A 310 17.07 -5.50 -16.55
CA GLN A 310 18.48 -5.53 -16.14
C GLN A 310 18.76 -6.44 -14.93
N GLY A 311 17.73 -6.92 -14.22
CA GLY A 311 17.88 -7.81 -13.07
C GLY A 311 18.41 -7.13 -11.81
N ILE A 312 18.51 -5.80 -11.80
CA ILE A 312 19.07 -5.00 -10.69
C ILE A 312 18.02 -4.35 -9.80
N ALA A 313 16.71 -4.57 -10.01
CA ALA A 313 15.69 -4.00 -9.12
C ALA A 313 15.87 -4.50 -7.69
N SER A 314 15.88 -3.55 -6.75
CA SER A 314 15.91 -3.83 -5.31
C SER A 314 14.53 -4.29 -4.84
N ILE A 315 14.50 -5.34 -4.03
CA ILE A 315 13.25 -5.85 -3.44
C ILE A 315 12.87 -5.15 -2.14
N GLY A 316 13.66 -4.21 -1.61
CA GLY A 316 13.51 -3.64 -0.26
C GLY A 316 12.08 -3.24 0.11
N ALA A 317 11.53 -2.26 -0.60
CA ALA A 317 10.15 -1.80 -0.42
C ALA A 317 9.09 -2.90 -0.67
N SER A 318 9.27 -3.72 -1.70
CA SER A 318 8.30 -4.77 -2.05
C SER A 318 8.25 -5.90 -1.01
N ARG A 319 9.42 -6.24 -0.46
CA ARG A 319 9.57 -7.17 0.67
C ARG A 319 8.92 -6.59 1.92
N ALA A 320 9.19 -5.33 2.23
CA ALA A 320 8.54 -4.65 3.36
C ALA A 320 7.01 -4.65 3.24
N ALA A 321 6.47 -4.43 2.03
CA ALA A 321 5.03 -4.46 1.76
C ALA A 321 4.43 -5.85 2.03
N LEU A 322 5.05 -6.92 1.53
CA LEU A 322 4.60 -8.30 1.77
C LEU A 322 4.67 -8.69 3.25
N LEU A 323 5.74 -8.30 3.95
CA LEU A 323 5.89 -8.59 5.38
C LEU A 323 4.87 -7.84 6.24
N LEU A 324 4.58 -6.57 5.92
CA LEU A 324 3.52 -5.82 6.58
C LEU A 324 2.16 -6.48 6.37
N ALA A 325 1.85 -6.86 5.13
CA ALA A 325 0.61 -7.58 4.81
C ALA A 325 0.52 -8.92 5.55
N ALA A 326 1.62 -9.67 5.63
CA ALA A 326 1.69 -10.93 6.37
C ALA A 326 1.45 -10.73 7.87
N GLU A 327 2.05 -9.72 8.49
CA GLU A 327 1.84 -9.41 9.91
C GLU A 327 0.38 -9.04 10.18
N MET A 328 -0.20 -8.16 9.37
CA MET A 328 -1.61 -7.75 9.49
C MET A 328 -2.57 -8.94 9.30
N ALA A 329 -2.33 -9.78 8.30
CA ALA A 329 -3.13 -10.97 8.02
C ALA A 329 -3.06 -11.99 9.16
N ALA A 330 -1.85 -12.32 9.63
CA ALA A 330 -1.65 -13.29 10.71
C ALA A 330 -2.33 -12.86 12.01
N ARG A 331 -2.42 -11.56 12.30
CA ARG A 331 -3.15 -11.05 13.46
C ARG A 331 -4.66 -11.20 13.31
N ARG A 332 -5.22 -10.89 12.14
CA ARG A 332 -6.66 -11.07 11.87
C ARG A 332 -7.09 -12.53 11.98
N MET A 333 -6.24 -13.47 11.54
CA MET A 333 -6.52 -14.91 11.64
C MET A 333 -6.55 -15.45 13.09
N ARG A 334 -6.08 -14.68 14.08
CA ARG A 334 -6.06 -15.08 15.50
C ARG A 334 -7.28 -14.56 16.29
N VAL A 335 -8.08 -13.69 15.69
CA VAL A 335 -9.30 -13.10 16.25
C VAL A 335 -10.49 -13.87 15.71
#